data_AF-A0A256YGS6-F1
#
_entry.id   AF-A0A256YGS6-F1
#
_cell.length_a   1.000
_cell.length_b   1.000
_cell.length_c   1.000
_cell.angle_alpha   90.00
_cell.angle_beta   90.00
_cell.angle_gamma   90.00
#
_symmetry.space_group_name_H-M   'P 1'
#
loop_
_entity.id
_entity.type
_entity.pdbx_description
1 polymer ?
#
loop_
_entity_poly.entity_id
_entity_poly.type
_entity_poly.pdbx_seq_one_letter_code
_entity_poly.pdbx_strand_id
1 'polypeptide(L)'
;MRISKRNVLILFVLIAIAIVLFVGELIYWKIFNDNYLKNPQYTTSQEESCNKSILFIGNTRILNTTYKKLLEELGSKCILVNKTVYDIDYSLINNTDIILLDTLMIKYNLNNKDLHEFIKESVKSGKPIYAVGDETSLLFELLSRAGVYNMTGEGGIERNPAHFNPPLAGYYVVINENGEIVTDKIIITNSTDTDTQVDLIINS
;
A
#
# COMPACT_ATOMS: atom_id res chain seq x y z
N MET A 1 -51.43 15.26 8.66
CA MET A 1 -50.76 13.97 8.96
C MET A 1 -50.15 14.07 10.35
N ARG A 2 -50.68 13.39 11.37
CA ARG A 2 -50.14 13.44 12.75
C ARG A 2 -49.03 12.41 12.88
N ILE A 3 -47.79 12.87 13.02
CA ILE A 3 -46.65 11.99 13.33
C ILE A 3 -46.84 11.51 14.78
N SER A 4 -46.82 10.19 14.98
CA SER A 4 -46.98 9.61 16.32
C SER A 4 -45.78 10.00 17.20
N LYS A 5 -45.99 10.22 18.50
CA LYS A 5 -44.91 10.51 19.46
C LYS A 5 -43.81 9.43 19.44
N ARG A 6 -44.18 8.19 19.13
CA ARG A 6 -43.26 7.05 18.98
C ARG A 6 -42.34 7.21 17.76
N ASN A 7 -42.86 7.72 16.65
CA ASN A 7 -42.05 7.95 15.44
C ASN A 7 -41.06 9.11 15.64
N VAL A 8 -41.47 10.14 16.39
CA VAL A 8 -40.55 11.23 16.78
C VAL A 8 -39.41 10.69 17.65
N LEU A 9 -39.72 9.86 18.65
CA LEU A 9 -38.71 9.27 19.53
C LEU A 9 -37.70 8.40 18.77
N ILE A 10 -38.18 7.54 17.85
CA ILE A 10 -37.30 6.70 17.03
C ILE A 10 -36.36 7.55 16.17
N LEU A 11 -36.88 8.63 15.56
CA LEU A 11 -36.06 9.53 14.76
C LEU A 11 -34.95 10.20 15.58
N PHE A 12 -35.26 10.63 16.81
CA PHE A 12 -34.26 11.20 17.72
C PHE A 12 -33.15 10.20 18.07
N VAL A 13 -33.51 8.93 18.32
CA VAL A 13 -32.51 7.88 18.62
C VAL A 13 -31.60 7.62 17.41
N LEU A 14 -32.15 7.57 16.20
CA LEU A 14 -31.36 7.37 14.99
C LEU A 14 -30.41 8.54 14.73
N ILE A 15 -30.87 9.78 14.94
CA ILE A 15 -30.02 10.98 14.83
C ILE A 15 -28.90 10.93 15.87
N ALA A 16 -29.20 10.56 17.12
CA ALA A 16 -28.19 10.45 18.17
C ALA A 16 -27.11 9.40 17.82
N ILE A 17 -27.50 8.24 17.30
CA ILE A 17 -26.55 7.20 16.86
C ILE A 17 -25.68 7.72 15.71
N ALA A 18 -26.28 8.37 14.70
CA ALA A 18 -25.54 8.93 13.57
C ALA A 18 -24.50 9.98 14.03
N ILE A 19 -24.87 10.84 14.99
CA ILE A 19 -23.94 11.83 15.57
C ILE A 19 -22.79 11.15 16.30
N VAL A 20 -23.08 10.13 17.12
CA VAL A 20 -22.02 9.41 17.86
C VAL A 20 -21.04 8.73 16.91
N LEU A 21 -21.54 8.09 15.84
CA LEU A 21 -20.68 7.46 14.84
C LEU A 21 -19.82 8.49 14.09
N PHE A 22 -20.42 9.61 13.67
CA PHE A 22 -19.70 10.67 12.97
C PHE A 22 -18.64 11.35 13.84
N VAL A 23 -18.96 11.62 15.11
CA VAL A 23 -17.99 12.18 16.07
C VAL A 23 -16.87 11.17 16.37
N GLY A 24 -17.20 9.89 16.49
CA GLY A 24 -16.21 8.81 16.65
C GLY A 24 -15.24 8.73 15.49
N GLU A 25 -15.75 8.84 14.26
CA GLU A 25 -14.93 8.85 13.04
C GLU A 25 -14.01 10.08 12.97
N LEU A 26 -14.53 11.27 13.32
CA LEU A 26 -13.72 12.50 13.41
C LEU A 26 -12.62 12.42 14.47
N ILE A 27 -12.92 11.88 15.65
CA ILE A 27 -11.93 11.69 16.72
C ILE A 27 -10.87 10.68 16.29
N TYR A 28 -11.28 9.56 15.70
CA TYR A 28 -10.37 8.56 15.16
C TYR A 28 -9.44 9.19 14.12
N TRP A 29 -10.00 9.94 13.16
CA TRP A 29 -9.21 10.66 12.14
C TRP A 29 -8.23 11.66 12.74
N LYS A 30 -8.64 12.40 13.78
CA LYS A 30 -7.78 13.36 14.45
C LYS A 30 -6.63 12.68 15.19
N ILE A 31 -6.91 11.65 15.97
CA ILE A 31 -5.90 10.87 16.70
C ILE A 31 -4.94 10.18 15.72
N PHE A 32 -5.47 9.62 14.64
CA PHE A 32 -4.68 9.00 13.58
C PHE A 32 -3.74 10.02 12.92
N ASN A 33 -4.25 11.20 12.54
CA ASN A 33 -3.42 12.27 11.97
C ASN A 33 -2.36 12.79 12.94
N ASP A 34 -2.72 13.06 14.20
CA ASP A 34 -1.80 13.67 15.17
C ASP A 34 -0.64 12.72 15.55
N ASN A 35 -0.87 11.40 15.51
CA ASN A 35 0.18 10.41 15.76
C ASN A 35 1.05 10.16 14.51
N TYR A 36 0.51 10.27 13.30
CA TYR A 36 1.28 10.13 12.06
C TYR A 36 2.04 11.41 11.65
N LEU A 37 1.64 12.59 12.13
CA LEU A 37 2.23 13.89 11.75
C LEU A 37 3.27 14.43 12.73
N LYS A 38 3.62 13.68 13.78
CA LYS A 38 4.83 14.01 14.56
C LYS A 38 6.03 13.74 13.66
N ASN A 39 6.53 14.82 13.03
CA ASN A 39 7.79 14.84 12.29
C ASN A 39 8.83 14.00 13.03
N PRO A 40 9.29 12.88 12.46
CA PRO A 40 10.47 12.23 12.99
C PRO A 40 11.61 13.23 12.92
N GLN A 41 12.19 13.55 14.07
CA GLN A 41 13.47 14.23 14.10
C GLN A 41 14.51 13.20 13.66
N TYR A 42 14.84 13.22 12.37
CA TYR A 42 16.00 12.51 11.85
C TYR A 42 17.22 12.95 12.63
N THR A 43 17.71 12.07 13.51
CA THR A 43 19.03 12.22 14.09
C THR A 43 19.99 11.69 13.04
N THR A 44 20.59 12.63 12.31
CA THR A 44 21.52 12.40 11.20
C THR A 44 22.75 11.61 11.67
N SER A 45 22.66 10.28 11.63
CA SER A 45 23.83 9.41 11.56
C SER A 45 24.15 9.20 10.08
N GLN A 46 25.11 9.98 9.56
CA GLN A 46 25.72 9.87 8.23
C GLN A 46 24.73 9.75 7.05
N GLU A 47 24.47 10.89 6.40
CA GLU A 47 23.74 10.97 5.13
C GLU A 47 24.45 10.17 4.03
N GLU A 48 24.13 8.88 3.90
CA GLU A 48 24.32 8.18 2.64
C GLU A 48 23.27 8.69 1.65
N SER A 49 23.71 9.44 0.65
CA SER A 49 22.83 9.88 -0.43
C SER A 49 22.31 8.65 -1.18
N CYS A 50 21.01 8.40 -1.09
CA CYS A 50 20.31 7.35 -1.80
C CYS A 50 20.08 7.78 -3.25
N ASN A 51 21.03 7.48 -4.13
CA ASN A 51 20.92 7.76 -5.57
C ASN A 51 20.07 6.71 -6.31
N LYS A 52 18.89 6.37 -5.77
CA LYS A 52 17.93 5.43 -6.37
C LYS A 52 16.81 6.18 -7.08
N SER A 53 16.31 5.58 -8.16
CA SER A 53 15.10 6.01 -8.86
C SER A 53 13.90 5.19 -8.39
N ILE A 54 12.87 5.87 -7.87
CA ILE A 54 11.74 5.21 -7.19
C ILE A 54 10.45 5.58 -7.92
N LEU A 55 9.71 4.55 -8.35
CA LEU A 55 8.40 4.68 -8.97
C LEU A 55 7.30 4.56 -7.92
N PHE A 56 6.57 5.64 -7.70
CA PHE A 56 5.43 5.69 -6.79
C PHE A 56 4.15 5.41 -7.56
N ILE A 57 3.46 4.34 -7.16
CA ILE A 57 2.17 3.93 -7.71
C ILE A 57 1.11 4.14 -6.62
N GLY A 58 0.27 5.17 -6.80
CA GLY A 58 -0.77 5.55 -5.86
C GLY A 58 -0.80 7.04 -5.58
N ASN A 59 -1.81 7.48 -4.82
CA ASN A 59 -2.00 8.90 -4.49
C ASN A 59 -2.47 9.11 -3.05
N THR A 60 -2.16 8.19 -2.13
CA THR A 60 -2.39 8.53 -0.71
C THR A 60 -1.46 9.65 -0.27
N ARG A 61 -1.97 10.43 0.67
CA ARG A 61 -1.20 11.46 1.36
C ARG A 61 0.07 10.87 1.99
N ILE A 62 0.00 9.68 2.58
CA ILE A 62 1.14 8.99 3.19
C ILE A 62 2.26 8.80 2.16
N LEU A 63 1.94 8.20 1.01
CA LEU A 63 2.88 7.96 -0.08
C LEU A 63 3.50 9.27 -0.61
N ASN A 64 2.65 10.29 -0.81
CA ASN A 64 3.03 11.52 -1.50
C ASN A 64 3.67 12.59 -0.63
N THR A 65 3.26 12.73 0.63
CA THR A 65 3.76 13.78 1.53
C THR A 65 4.80 13.27 2.51
N THR A 66 4.79 11.97 2.82
CA THR A 66 5.72 11.38 3.78
C THR A 66 6.85 10.65 3.04
N TYR A 67 6.56 9.54 2.37
CA TYR A 67 7.61 8.72 1.72
C TYR A 67 8.36 9.47 0.63
N LYS A 68 7.64 10.07 -0.31
CA LYS A 68 8.25 10.83 -1.41
C LYS A 68 9.17 11.93 -0.89
N LYS A 69 8.72 12.70 0.11
CA LYS A 69 9.50 13.81 0.65
C LYS A 69 10.79 13.32 1.32
N LEU A 70 10.69 12.30 2.17
CA LEU A 70 11.85 11.74 2.87
C LEU A 70 12.86 11.12 1.91
N LEU A 71 12.39 10.39 0.90
CA LEU A 71 13.25 9.78 -0.11
C LEU A 71 13.91 10.84 -1.01
N GLU A 72 13.20 11.91 -1.38
CA GLU A 72 13.78 13.05 -2.09
C GLU A 72 14.82 13.79 -1.23
N GLU A 73 14.57 13.98 0.07
CA GLU A 73 15.53 14.57 1.02
C GLU A 73 16.81 13.73 1.14
N LEU A 74 16.68 12.40 0.99
CA LEU A 74 17.80 11.46 0.95
C LEU A 74 18.47 11.34 -0.43
N GLY A 75 18.03 12.13 -1.42
CA GLY A 75 18.65 12.23 -2.75
C GLY A 75 18.07 11.31 -3.82
N SER A 76 16.98 10.58 -3.53
CA SER A 76 16.34 9.70 -4.51
C SER A 76 15.52 10.47 -5.54
N LYS A 77 15.53 9.97 -6.78
CA LYS A 77 14.68 10.48 -7.86
C LYS A 77 13.31 9.82 -7.79
N CYS A 78 12.30 10.55 -7.33
CA CYS A 78 10.94 10.03 -7.18
C CYS A 78 10.06 10.35 -8.40
N ILE A 79 9.49 9.32 -9.03
CA ILE A 79 8.56 9.44 -10.17
C ILE A 79 7.17 9.03 -9.68
N LEU A 80 6.20 9.94 -9.73
CA LEU A 80 4.84 9.67 -9.28
C LEU A 80 3.90 9.38 -10.44
N VAL A 81 3.23 8.23 -10.40
CA VAL A 81 2.13 7.90 -11.30
C VAL A 81 0.81 8.22 -10.60
N ASN A 82 0.31 9.43 -10.87
CA ASN A 82 -0.86 10.01 -10.19
C ASN A 82 -2.19 9.73 -10.93
N LYS A 83 -2.16 9.09 -12.10
CA LYS A 83 -3.39 8.75 -12.82
C LYS A 83 -4.00 7.49 -12.20
N THR A 84 -5.33 7.45 -12.15
CA THR A 84 -6.08 6.18 -12.08
C THR A 84 -5.38 5.18 -12.99
N VAL A 85 -5.15 3.95 -12.52
CA VAL A 85 -4.26 2.90 -13.08
C VAL A 85 -4.43 2.58 -14.59
N TYR A 86 -5.38 3.22 -15.26
CA TYR A 86 -5.50 3.27 -16.70
C TYR A 86 -4.32 4.04 -17.33
N ASP A 87 -3.67 3.42 -18.31
CA ASP A 87 -2.49 3.93 -19.05
C ASP A 87 -1.20 4.07 -18.22
N ILE A 88 -0.81 3.03 -17.47
CA ILE A 88 0.55 2.99 -16.93
C ILE A 88 1.55 2.82 -18.08
N ASP A 89 2.47 3.77 -18.20
CA ASP A 89 3.62 3.66 -19.09
C ASP A 89 4.63 2.65 -18.52
N TYR A 90 4.61 1.43 -19.05
CA TYR A 90 5.52 0.35 -18.64
C TYR A 90 7.00 0.69 -18.86
N SER A 91 7.34 1.66 -19.71
CA SER A 91 8.73 2.10 -19.87
C SER A 91 9.30 2.72 -18.59
N LEU A 92 8.43 3.18 -17.67
CA LEU A 92 8.85 3.69 -16.37
C LEU A 92 9.46 2.60 -15.49
N ILE A 93 8.98 1.35 -15.56
CA ILE A 93 9.51 0.22 -14.79
C ILE A 93 11.01 0.06 -15.07
N ASN A 94 11.38 0.07 -16.36
CA ASN A 94 12.77 -0.11 -16.80
C ASN A 94 13.70 1.03 -16.38
N ASN A 95 13.14 2.22 -16.15
CA ASN A 95 13.89 3.43 -15.78
C ASN A 95 13.88 3.67 -14.26
N THR A 96 13.42 2.69 -13.47
CA THR A 96 13.35 2.78 -12.01
C THR A 96 14.11 1.64 -11.35
N ASP A 97 14.62 1.88 -10.14
CA ASP A 97 15.31 0.89 -9.32
C ASP A 97 14.34 0.17 -8.38
N ILE A 98 13.36 0.91 -7.84
CA ILE A 98 12.39 0.42 -6.87
C ILE A 98 10.98 0.87 -7.26
N ILE A 99 9.99 0.00 -7.05
CA ILE A 99 8.57 0.33 -7.17
C ILE A 99 7.97 0.39 -5.78
N LEU A 100 7.30 1.50 -5.46
CA LEU A 100 6.61 1.72 -4.19
C LEU A 100 5.11 1.80 -4.48
N LEU A 101 4.39 0.77 -4.05
CA LEU A 101 2.97 0.54 -4.29
C LEU A 101 2.16 0.90 -3.05
N ASP A 102 1.20 1.80 -3.23
CA ASP A 102 0.18 2.08 -2.24
C ASP A 102 -0.81 0.90 -2.14
N THR A 103 -0.98 0.31 -0.96
CA THR A 103 -1.93 -0.80 -0.81
C THR A 103 -3.38 -0.32 -0.77
N LEU A 104 -3.65 0.95 -0.40
CA LEU A 104 -5.01 1.48 -0.34
C LEU A 104 -5.66 1.58 -1.73
N MET A 105 -4.87 1.87 -2.77
CA MET A 105 -5.41 1.90 -4.14
C MET A 105 -5.81 0.51 -4.63
N ILE A 106 -5.22 -0.57 -4.09
CA ILE A 106 -5.57 -1.95 -4.46
C ILE A 106 -7.04 -2.21 -4.16
N LYS A 107 -7.54 -1.74 -3.01
CA LYS A 107 -8.95 -1.84 -2.62
C LYS A 107 -9.92 -1.36 -3.69
N TYR A 108 -9.56 -0.31 -4.41
CA TYR A 108 -10.40 0.28 -5.45
C TYR A 108 -10.09 -0.24 -6.86
N ASN A 109 -8.98 -0.96 -7.05
CA ASN A 109 -8.47 -1.38 -8.36
C ASN A 109 -8.17 -2.88 -8.44
N LEU A 110 -8.66 -3.69 -7.50
CA LEU A 110 -8.39 -5.13 -7.43
C LEU A 110 -8.84 -5.90 -8.69
N ASN A 111 -9.84 -5.40 -9.41
CA ASN A 111 -10.32 -5.96 -10.67
C ASN A 111 -9.75 -5.27 -11.92
N ASN A 112 -8.81 -4.33 -11.75
CA ASN A 112 -8.24 -3.56 -12.85
C ASN A 112 -7.15 -4.39 -13.56
N LYS A 113 -7.38 -4.71 -14.84
CA LYS A 113 -6.46 -5.49 -15.66
C LYS A 113 -5.14 -4.79 -15.94
N ASP A 114 -5.14 -3.46 -16.07
CA ASP A 114 -3.92 -2.68 -16.29
C ASP A 114 -3.04 -2.73 -15.04
N LEU A 115 -3.65 -2.75 -13.84
CA LEU A 115 -2.92 -2.96 -12.59
C LEU A 115 -2.31 -4.36 -12.55
N HIS A 116 -3.07 -5.39 -12.96
CA HIS A 116 -2.59 -6.77 -12.98
C HIS A 116 -1.39 -6.92 -13.91
N GLU A 117 -1.47 -6.37 -15.13
CA GLU A 117 -0.38 -6.41 -16.09
C GLU A 117 0.83 -5.61 -15.59
N PHE A 118 0.62 -4.45 -14.97
CA PHE A 118 1.69 -3.68 -14.35
C PHE A 118 2.45 -4.49 -13.28
N ILE A 119 1.73 -5.15 -12.38
CA ILE A 119 2.35 -6.00 -11.35
C ILE A 119 3.12 -7.15 -11.99
N LYS A 120 2.56 -7.77 -13.02
CA LYS A 120 3.21 -8.86 -13.75
C LYS A 120 4.50 -8.41 -14.43
N GLU A 121 4.50 -7.28 -15.13
CA GLU A 121 5.69 -6.73 -15.77
C GLU A 121 6.73 -6.26 -14.75
N SER A 122 6.28 -5.67 -13.63
CA SER A 122 7.14 -5.29 -12.51
C SER A 122 7.88 -6.49 -11.93
N VAL A 123 7.17 -7.60 -11.69
CA VAL A 123 7.77 -8.85 -11.21
C VAL A 123 8.76 -9.42 -12.24
N LYS A 124 8.40 -9.48 -13.52
CA LYS A 124 9.29 -9.96 -14.59
C LYS A 124 10.57 -9.14 -14.72
N SER A 125 10.50 -7.83 -14.46
CA SER A 125 11.65 -6.94 -14.51
C SER A 125 12.65 -7.18 -13.36
N GLY A 126 12.30 -8.02 -12.38
CA GLY A 126 13.13 -8.32 -11.22
C GLY A 126 13.27 -7.14 -10.25
N LYS A 127 12.48 -6.08 -10.43
CA LYS A 127 12.53 -4.89 -9.58
C LYS A 127 11.86 -5.16 -8.23
N PRO A 128 12.45 -4.68 -7.11
CA PRO A 128 11.80 -4.74 -5.82
C PRO A 128 10.48 -3.96 -5.81
N ILE A 129 9.42 -4.58 -5.29
CA ILE A 129 8.12 -3.95 -5.09
C ILE A 129 7.89 -3.79 -3.60
N TYR A 130 7.75 -2.55 -3.14
CA TYR A 130 7.47 -2.17 -1.77
C TYR A 130 6.01 -1.80 -1.63
N ALA A 131 5.24 -2.66 -0.99
CA ALA A 131 3.83 -2.37 -0.72
C ALA A 131 3.70 -1.67 0.63
N VAL A 132 3.14 -0.46 0.64
CA VAL A 132 2.95 0.38 1.83
C VAL A 132 1.47 0.46 2.20
N GLY A 133 1.15 0.18 3.46
CA GLY A 133 -0.17 0.33 4.07
C GLY A 133 -0.79 -0.97 4.56
N ASP A 134 -2.04 -0.89 5.02
CA ASP A 134 -2.68 -1.93 5.84
C ASP A 134 -3.55 -2.93 5.06
N GLU A 135 -3.38 -3.06 3.74
CA GLU A 135 -4.21 -3.93 2.89
C GLU A 135 -3.42 -5.16 2.38
N THR A 136 -2.69 -5.84 3.27
CA THR A 136 -1.83 -6.98 2.93
C THR A 136 -2.62 -8.16 2.33
N SER A 137 -3.82 -8.43 2.81
CA SER A 137 -4.74 -9.43 2.25
C SER A 137 -5.02 -9.16 0.78
N LEU A 138 -5.32 -7.91 0.44
CA LEU A 138 -5.63 -7.48 -0.91
C LEU A 138 -4.39 -7.46 -1.81
N LEU A 139 -3.21 -7.20 -1.25
CA LEU A 139 -1.96 -7.32 -1.99
C LEU A 139 -1.74 -8.75 -2.47
N PHE A 140 -1.85 -9.75 -1.60
CA PHE A 140 -1.72 -11.14 -2.04
C PHE A 140 -2.78 -11.48 -3.09
N GLU A 141 -4.01 -10.98 -2.94
CA GLU A 141 -5.08 -11.24 -3.91
C GLU A 141 -4.77 -10.60 -5.27
N LEU A 142 -4.22 -9.39 -5.26
CA LEU A 142 -3.71 -8.71 -6.45
C LEU A 142 -2.61 -9.53 -7.13
N LEU A 143 -1.62 -10.01 -6.36
CA LEU A 143 -0.54 -10.86 -6.89
C LEU A 143 -1.10 -12.15 -7.52
N SER A 144 -2.12 -12.74 -6.88
CA SER A 144 -2.78 -13.94 -7.41
C SER A 144 -3.51 -13.67 -8.72
N ARG A 145 -4.24 -12.55 -8.79
CA ARG A 145 -4.97 -12.13 -10.00
C ARG A 145 -4.04 -11.71 -11.14
N ALA A 146 -2.88 -11.14 -10.82
CA ALA A 146 -1.81 -10.85 -11.77
C ALA A 146 -1.09 -12.12 -12.27
N GLY A 147 -1.36 -13.29 -11.67
CA GLY A 147 -0.74 -14.56 -12.04
C GLY A 147 0.73 -14.66 -11.63
N VAL A 148 1.17 -13.86 -10.66
CA VAL A 148 2.54 -13.88 -10.11
C VAL A 148 2.62 -14.57 -8.75
N TYR A 149 1.48 -14.93 -8.18
CA TYR A 149 1.33 -15.68 -6.94
C TYR A 149 0.23 -16.73 -7.12
N ASN A 150 0.34 -17.87 -6.44
CA ASN A 150 -0.72 -18.86 -6.39
C ASN A 150 -1.26 -18.95 -4.96
N MET A 151 -2.49 -18.47 -4.75
CA MET A 151 -3.21 -18.61 -3.47
C MET A 151 -3.76 -20.01 -3.22
N THR A 152 -3.73 -20.89 -4.23
CA THR A 152 -4.35 -22.20 -4.14
C THR A 152 -3.42 -23.15 -3.38
N GLY A 153 -3.87 -23.62 -2.22
CA GLY A 153 -3.16 -24.64 -1.46
C GLY A 153 -3.30 -26.04 -2.06
N GLU A 154 -2.58 -27.01 -1.49
CA GLU A 154 -2.78 -28.43 -1.82
C GLU A 154 -4.26 -28.81 -1.66
N GLY A 155 -4.85 -29.35 -2.74
CA GLY A 155 -6.27 -29.72 -2.79
C GLY A 155 -7.20 -28.69 -3.44
N GLY A 156 -6.68 -27.63 -4.07
CA GLY A 156 -7.50 -26.70 -4.84
C GLY A 156 -8.26 -25.67 -4.01
N ILE A 157 -7.95 -25.57 -2.71
CA ILE A 157 -8.59 -24.63 -1.80
C ILE A 157 -7.80 -23.32 -1.81
N GLU A 158 -8.43 -22.23 -2.24
CA GLU A 158 -7.87 -20.89 -2.11
C GLU A 158 -7.68 -20.54 -0.62
N ARG A 159 -6.43 -20.22 -0.24
CA ARG A 159 -6.07 -19.79 1.11
C ARG A 159 -5.28 -18.50 1.03
N ASN A 160 -5.89 -17.38 1.42
CA ASN A 160 -5.18 -16.14 1.58
C ASN A 160 -4.33 -16.20 2.87
N PRO A 161 -2.98 -16.16 2.79
CA PRO A 161 -2.13 -16.23 3.97
C PRO A 161 -2.27 -15.00 4.88
N ALA A 162 -2.91 -13.93 4.40
CA ALA A 162 -3.06 -12.65 5.06
C ALA A 162 -4.52 -12.29 5.36
N HIS A 163 -5.40 -13.27 5.61
CA HIS A 163 -6.86 -13.11 5.82
C HIS A 163 -7.28 -12.07 6.90
N PHE A 164 -6.36 -11.55 7.71
CA PHE A 164 -6.63 -10.51 8.72
C PHE A 164 -5.78 -9.24 8.57
N ASN A 165 -5.20 -9.00 7.39
CA ASN A 165 -4.20 -7.94 7.18
C ASN A 165 -3.13 -7.96 8.30
N PRO A 166 -2.51 -9.12 8.58
CA PRO A 166 -1.52 -9.22 9.64
C PRO A 166 -0.39 -8.23 9.38
N PRO A 167 0.27 -7.75 10.45
CA PRO A 167 1.42 -6.90 10.30
C PRO A 167 2.62 -7.68 9.77
N LEU A 168 2.67 -7.85 8.46
CA LEU A 168 3.75 -8.53 7.78
C LEU A 168 4.77 -7.50 7.33
N ALA A 169 5.94 -7.55 7.97
CA ALA A 169 7.21 -7.11 7.39
C ALA A 169 7.90 -8.38 6.87
N GLY A 170 7.96 -8.56 5.55
CA GLY A 170 8.54 -9.76 4.96
C GLY A 170 8.82 -9.61 3.47
N TYR A 171 9.58 -10.55 2.91
CA TYR A 171 9.85 -10.63 1.49
C TYR A 171 9.09 -11.82 0.90
N TYR A 172 8.46 -11.62 -0.25
CA TYR A 172 7.94 -12.69 -1.09
C TYR A 172 8.85 -12.86 -2.31
N VAL A 173 9.33 -14.10 -2.49
CA VAL A 173 10.17 -14.51 -3.62
C VAL A 173 9.27 -15.11 -4.68
N VAL A 174 9.32 -14.57 -5.90
CA VAL A 174 8.63 -15.15 -7.05
C VAL A 174 9.58 -16.12 -7.74
N ILE A 175 9.12 -17.36 -7.94
CA ILE A 175 9.89 -18.43 -8.59
C ILE A 175 9.14 -18.80 -9.89
N ASN A 176 9.85 -18.92 -11.01
CA ASN A 176 9.26 -19.36 -12.28
C ASN A 176 8.99 -20.88 -12.30
N GLU A 177 8.38 -21.35 -13.39
CA GLU A 177 8.08 -22.77 -13.60
C GLU A 177 9.34 -23.67 -13.60
N ASN A 178 10.52 -23.10 -13.87
CA ASN A 178 11.80 -23.80 -13.86
C ASN A 178 12.48 -23.83 -12.48
N GLY A 179 11.87 -23.21 -11.46
CA GLY A 179 12.47 -23.12 -10.12
C GLY A 179 13.46 -21.96 -9.95
N GLU A 180 13.58 -21.05 -10.91
CA GLU A 180 14.48 -19.90 -10.84
C GLU A 180 13.79 -18.70 -10.20
N ILE A 181 14.54 -17.93 -9.40
CA ILE A 181 14.05 -16.70 -8.77
C ILE A 181 13.88 -15.62 -9.84
N VAL A 182 12.65 -15.15 -10.03
CA VAL A 182 12.28 -14.08 -10.98
C VAL A 182 12.38 -12.71 -10.31
N THR A 183 11.95 -12.62 -9.05
CA THR A 183 12.23 -11.47 -8.17
C THR A 183 12.41 -11.99 -6.76
N ASP A 184 13.42 -11.46 -6.07
CA ASP A 184 13.78 -11.83 -4.70
C ASP A 184 13.08 -10.95 -3.65
N LYS A 185 12.37 -9.89 -4.04
CA LYS A 185 11.97 -8.81 -3.12
C LYS A 185 10.62 -8.17 -3.46
N ILE A 186 9.50 -8.88 -3.29
CA ILE A 186 8.26 -8.15 -2.95
C ILE A 186 8.27 -7.92 -1.45
N ILE A 187 8.65 -6.72 -1.04
CA ILE A 187 8.70 -6.34 0.37
C ILE A 187 7.34 -5.81 0.77
N ILE A 188 6.71 -6.54 1.66
CA ILE A 188 5.42 -6.20 2.24
C ILE A 188 5.75 -5.60 3.60
N THR A 189 5.30 -4.37 3.84
CA THR A 189 5.43 -3.74 5.16
C THR A 189 4.16 -2.96 5.48
N ASN A 190 3.61 -3.24 6.65
CA ASN A 190 2.53 -2.46 7.23
C ASN A 190 3.01 -1.68 8.47
N SER A 191 4.33 -1.54 8.65
CA SER A 191 4.88 -0.79 9.78
C SER A 191 4.30 0.62 9.79
N THR A 192 3.78 1.09 10.92
CA THR A 192 3.37 2.49 11.04
C THR A 192 4.56 3.44 11.15
N ASP A 193 5.76 2.89 11.44
CA ASP A 193 7.00 3.64 11.52
C ASP A 193 7.59 3.85 10.12
N THR A 194 7.54 5.10 9.67
CA THR A 194 7.99 5.52 8.34
C THR A 194 9.52 5.46 8.22
N ASP A 195 10.27 5.73 9.29
CA ASP A 195 11.73 5.78 9.24
C ASP A 195 12.27 4.38 8.97
N THR A 196 11.78 3.39 9.72
CA THR A 196 12.09 1.97 9.49
C THR A 196 11.73 1.53 8.07
N GLN A 197 10.63 2.01 7.49
CA GLN A 197 10.27 1.66 6.12
C GLN A 197 11.20 2.32 5.08
N VAL A 198 11.56 3.59 5.27
CA VAL A 198 12.50 4.30 4.40
C VAL A 198 13.87 3.64 4.45
N ASP A 199 14.35 3.25 5.63
CA ASP A 199 15.61 2.51 5.79
C ASP A 199 15.59 1.17 5.06
N LEU A 200 14.46 0.43 5.11
CA LEU A 200 14.28 -0.81 4.35
C LEU A 200 14.27 -0.59 2.84
N ILE A 201 13.76 0.55 2.36
CA ILE A 201 13.76 0.91 0.93
C ILE A 201 15.18 1.26 0.48
N ILE A 202 15.90 2.05 1.27
CA ILE A 202 17.25 2.54 0.91
C ILE A 202 18.28 1.42 0.95
N ASN A 203 18.26 0.55 1.96
CA ASN A 203 19.29 -0.47 2.17
C ASN A 203 19.06 -1.80 1.43
N SER A 204 18.06 -1.86 0.55
CA SER A 204 17.74 -3.06 -0.24
C SER A 204 18.50 -3.21 -1.55
#